data_AF-A0A0F2LU80-F1
#
_entry.id   AF-A0A0F2LU80-F1
#
_cell.length_a   1.000
_cell.length_b   1.000
_cell.length_c   1.000
_cell.angle_alpha   90.00
_cell.angle_beta   90.00
_cell.angle_gamma   90.00
#
_symmetry.space_group_name_H-M   'P 1'
#
loop_
_entity.id
_entity.type
_entity.pdbx_description
1 polymer ?
#
loop_
_entity_poly.entity_id
_entity_poly.type
_entity_poly.pdbx_seq_one_letter_code
_entity_poly.pdbx_strand_id
1 'polypeptide(L)'
;MTAKAHGLEEECQSILEATGITEDQLTLPDHLGGSLTPPKPVVPTYQANWPSKGTSVSFFEKALLGQVEGLSLEDEPSAAANGADAFGEDEADGGDAKKNGNLMDVDDDEDVAGWDMGDDIVADHDNDFVNVESADAGGAGSSEADLWARNSPLAVDHVAGGSFETAMQLLNRQVGAVNFAPLKPRFLEVYQASKTYLPASAGLPSLVNYVRRNVEESDPRKVLPIIPRDLEFLVENDLQRGYDAMKSNKLEDGIKTFKSILHSVLINAVSSESEVDEAKKLITSASEYAVAMSIELARRNLGANDVVAKDPKLLKQSLELSAYFTIPKIEVPHRQLALLNAMNLAARNKNYNSALSFANRILANGGSGRILETAKKTKAQCERNPNDAIDIEFDQFAEFDVCAASFTPIYSGTAFEECAFDGSKYHSKYKGSVCRICGVCEIGKHGSGLKLFA
;
A
#
# COMPACT_ATOMS: atom_id res chain seq x y z
N MET A 1 -30.13 -37.89 -11.84
CA MET A 1 -29.57 -37.49 -10.52
C MET A 1 -30.48 -36.50 -9.80
N THR A 2 -30.64 -35.27 -10.30
CA THR A 2 -31.48 -34.23 -9.68
C THR A 2 -32.96 -34.63 -9.57
N ALA A 3 -33.56 -35.16 -10.65
CA ALA A 3 -34.95 -35.64 -10.61
C ALA A 3 -35.19 -36.72 -9.53
N LYS A 4 -34.28 -37.70 -9.41
CA LYS A 4 -34.30 -38.74 -8.37
C LYS A 4 -34.12 -38.18 -6.96
N ALA A 5 -33.29 -37.16 -6.79
CA ALA A 5 -33.09 -36.48 -5.49
C ALA A 5 -34.35 -35.73 -5.02
N HIS A 6 -35.14 -35.21 -5.96
CA HIS A 6 -36.36 -34.46 -5.68
C HIS A 6 -37.64 -35.32 -5.71
N GLY A 7 -37.53 -36.64 -5.86
CA GLY A 7 -38.69 -37.56 -5.87
C GLY A 7 -39.55 -37.48 -7.14
N LEU A 8 -39.03 -36.91 -8.23
CA LEU A 8 -39.71 -36.79 -9.53
C LEU A 8 -39.44 -38.05 -10.36
N GLU A 9 -40.14 -39.14 -10.04
CA GLU A 9 -39.90 -40.47 -10.63
C GLU A 9 -40.24 -40.53 -12.13
N GLU A 10 -41.33 -39.87 -12.56
CA GLU A 10 -41.76 -39.85 -13.97
C GLU A 10 -40.76 -39.11 -14.87
N GLU A 11 -40.26 -37.95 -14.43
CA GLU A 11 -39.23 -37.22 -15.17
C GLU A 11 -37.89 -37.96 -15.17
N CYS A 12 -37.57 -38.66 -14.07
CA CYS A 12 -36.37 -39.48 -14.01
C CYS A 12 -36.42 -40.61 -15.04
N GLN A 13 -37.56 -41.30 -15.17
CA GLN A 13 -37.75 -42.36 -16.17
C GLN A 13 -37.68 -41.81 -17.61
N SER A 14 -38.33 -40.69 -17.88
CA SER A 14 -38.27 -40.01 -19.18
C SER A 14 -36.83 -39.63 -19.59
N ILE A 15 -36.03 -39.12 -18.64
CA ILE A 15 -34.62 -38.77 -18.88
C ILE A 15 -33.76 -40.02 -19.11
N LEU A 16 -34.01 -41.12 -18.38
CA LEU A 16 -33.29 -42.39 -18.57
C LEU A 16 -33.60 -43.00 -19.94
N GLU A 17 -34.86 -42.96 -20.37
CA GLU A 17 -35.28 -43.41 -21.71
C GLU A 17 -34.66 -42.56 -22.82
N ALA A 18 -34.62 -41.23 -22.64
CA ALA A 18 -34.03 -40.32 -23.61
C ALA A 18 -32.50 -40.44 -23.72
N THR A 19 -31.83 -40.85 -22.65
CA THR A 19 -30.36 -40.97 -22.59
C THR A 19 -29.85 -42.38 -22.89
N GLY A 20 -30.72 -43.39 -22.86
CA GLY A 20 -30.37 -44.78 -23.17
C GLY A 20 -29.46 -45.45 -22.12
N ILE A 21 -29.38 -44.87 -20.92
CA ILE A 21 -28.54 -45.33 -19.81
C ILE A 21 -29.43 -46.00 -18.76
N THR A 22 -29.02 -47.16 -18.26
CA THR A 22 -29.69 -47.88 -17.17
C THR A 22 -29.22 -47.39 -15.80
N GLU A 23 -30.10 -47.39 -14.78
CA GLU A 23 -29.78 -46.86 -13.44
C GLU A 23 -28.50 -47.45 -12.81
N ASP A 24 -28.17 -48.70 -13.13
CA ASP A 24 -26.99 -49.40 -12.60
C ASP A 24 -25.65 -48.84 -13.08
N GLN A 25 -25.66 -47.98 -14.10
CA GLN A 25 -24.46 -47.33 -14.64
C GLN A 25 -24.19 -45.96 -14.00
N LEU A 26 -25.07 -45.49 -13.10
CA LEU A 26 -24.98 -44.19 -12.44
C LEU A 26 -24.51 -44.35 -10.99
N THR A 27 -23.35 -43.78 -10.65
CA THR A 27 -22.87 -43.68 -9.27
C THR A 27 -23.65 -42.60 -8.51
N LEU A 28 -24.63 -43.02 -7.70
CA LEU A 28 -25.40 -42.17 -6.80
C LEU A 28 -24.66 -41.98 -5.46
N PRO A 29 -24.65 -40.77 -4.87
CA PRO A 29 -24.22 -40.58 -3.49
C PRO A 29 -25.15 -41.33 -2.51
N ASP A 30 -24.60 -41.89 -1.43
CA ASP A 30 -25.33 -42.67 -0.41
C ASP A 30 -26.47 -41.88 0.28
N HIS A 31 -26.42 -40.54 0.22
CA HIS A 31 -27.43 -39.64 0.73
C HIS A 31 -27.83 -38.62 -0.35
N LEU A 32 -28.96 -38.87 -1.01
CA LEU A 32 -29.66 -37.85 -1.78
C LEU A 32 -30.35 -36.92 -0.79
N GLY A 33 -29.84 -35.68 -0.66
CA GLY A 33 -30.44 -34.67 0.21
C GLY A 33 -31.91 -34.43 -0.13
N GLY A 34 -32.72 -34.12 0.88
CA GLY A 34 -34.14 -33.87 0.69
C GLY A 34 -34.44 -32.60 -0.13
N SER A 35 -35.64 -32.53 -0.71
CA SER A 35 -36.07 -31.38 -1.51
C SER A 35 -36.00 -30.09 -0.70
N LEU A 36 -35.33 -29.07 -1.25
CA LEU A 36 -35.33 -27.72 -0.70
C LEU A 36 -36.76 -27.18 -0.75
N THR A 37 -37.38 -26.98 0.41
CA THR A 37 -38.64 -26.25 0.50
C THR A 37 -38.37 -24.76 0.35
N PRO A 38 -39.24 -23.99 -0.34
CA PRO A 38 -39.11 -22.54 -0.35
C PRO A 38 -39.08 -22.01 1.09
N PRO A 39 -38.22 -21.03 1.40
CA PRO A 39 -38.14 -20.47 2.75
C PRO A 39 -39.51 -19.94 3.16
N LYS A 40 -40.02 -20.44 4.29
CA LYS A 40 -41.29 -19.95 4.82
C LYS A 40 -41.07 -18.54 5.38
N PRO A 41 -41.89 -17.54 5.04
CA PRO A 41 -41.78 -16.22 5.62
C PRO A 41 -41.95 -16.33 7.15
N VAL A 42 -40.92 -15.94 7.89
CA VAL A 42 -40.93 -15.95 9.37
C VAL A 42 -41.94 -14.93 9.90
N VAL A 43 -42.11 -13.83 9.18
CA VAL A 43 -43.13 -12.82 9.43
C VAL A 43 -44.08 -12.82 8.23
N PRO A 44 -45.36 -13.19 8.41
CA PRO A 44 -46.34 -13.13 7.33
C PRO A 44 -46.72 -11.66 7.09
N THR A 45 -45.84 -10.93 6.42
CA THR A 45 -46.04 -9.51 6.08
C THR A 45 -47.28 -9.27 5.22
N TYR A 46 -47.82 -10.29 4.57
CA TYR A 46 -49.12 -10.23 3.88
C TYR A 46 -50.33 -10.21 4.84
N GLN A 47 -50.15 -10.53 6.12
CA GLN A 47 -51.19 -10.43 7.16
C GLN A 47 -51.15 -9.08 7.90
N ALA A 48 -50.06 -8.32 7.74
CA ALA A 48 -49.94 -6.97 8.24
C ALA A 48 -50.17 -5.99 7.10
N ASN A 49 -51.08 -5.03 7.28
CA ASN A 49 -51.10 -3.88 6.37
C ASN A 49 -49.75 -3.18 6.50
N TRP A 50 -49.04 -3.01 5.39
CA TRP A 50 -47.86 -2.15 5.35
C TRP A 50 -48.24 -0.80 5.98
N PRO A 51 -47.39 -0.16 6.81
CA PRO A 51 -47.70 1.14 7.38
C PRO A 51 -47.88 2.16 6.25
N SER A 52 -49.12 2.30 5.80
CA SER A 52 -49.53 3.35 4.89
C SER A 52 -49.61 4.62 5.71
N LYS A 53 -48.87 5.65 5.31
CA LYS A 53 -49.06 7.00 5.82
C LYS A 53 -50.57 7.30 5.71
N GLY A 54 -51.22 7.68 6.81
CA GLY A 54 -52.62 8.06 6.75
C GLY A 54 -52.77 9.12 5.68
N THR A 55 -53.54 8.84 4.64
CA THR A 55 -53.79 9.80 3.56
C THR A 55 -54.54 10.97 4.15
N SER A 56 -53.83 12.07 4.42
CA SER A 56 -54.45 13.36 4.64
C SER A 56 -54.87 13.90 3.28
N VAL A 57 -56.17 14.15 3.13
CA VAL A 57 -56.73 14.79 1.94
C VAL A 57 -56.08 16.17 1.83
N SER A 58 -55.42 16.43 0.71
CA SER A 58 -54.73 17.71 0.48
C SER A 58 -55.73 18.87 0.50
N PHE A 59 -55.28 20.04 0.92
CA PHE A 59 -56.10 21.27 0.95
C PHE A 59 -56.82 21.51 -0.39
N PHE A 60 -56.13 21.27 -1.51
CA PHE A 60 -56.68 21.42 -2.86
C PHE A 60 -57.78 20.41 -3.19
N GLU A 61 -57.69 19.20 -2.65
CA GLU A 61 -58.65 18.12 -2.89
C GLU A 61 -59.96 18.36 -2.10
N LYS A 62 -59.87 18.95 -0.89
CA LYS A 62 -61.03 19.45 -0.13
C LYS A 62 -61.73 20.62 -0.81
N ALA A 63 -60.97 21.54 -1.41
CA ALA A 63 -61.51 22.66 -2.17
C ALA A 63 -62.25 22.19 -3.44
N LEU A 64 -61.73 21.17 -4.13
CA LEU A 64 -62.35 20.59 -5.33
C LEU A 64 -63.66 19.84 -5.03
N LEU A 65 -63.78 19.25 -3.84
CA LEU A 65 -64.98 18.56 -3.35
C LEU A 65 -66.08 19.50 -2.82
N GLY A 66 -65.89 20.82 -2.93
CA GLY A 66 -66.88 21.83 -2.54
C GLY A 66 -67.08 21.99 -1.03
N GLN A 67 -66.19 21.42 -0.22
CA GLN A 67 -66.18 21.57 1.25
C GLN A 67 -65.32 22.77 1.64
N VAL A 68 -65.84 23.98 1.41
CA VAL A 68 -65.11 25.25 1.58
C VAL A 68 -65.38 25.90 2.95
N GLU A 69 -66.32 25.37 3.75
CA GLU A 69 -66.56 25.88 5.11
C GLU A 69 -65.48 25.39 6.09
N GLY A 70 -64.49 26.24 6.36
CA GLY A 70 -63.47 26.03 7.39
C GLY A 70 -62.02 25.99 6.92
N LEU A 71 -61.71 26.44 5.70
CA LEU A 71 -60.34 26.46 5.16
C LEU A 71 -59.66 27.80 5.45
N SER A 72 -58.84 27.88 6.51
CA SER A 72 -57.88 28.98 6.75
C SER A 72 -56.53 28.62 6.15
N LEU A 73 -55.85 29.59 5.52
CA LEU A 73 -54.53 29.40 4.89
C LEU A 73 -53.37 29.31 5.90
N GLU A 74 -53.64 29.52 7.18
CA GLU A 74 -52.63 29.57 8.26
C GLU A 74 -52.45 28.24 9.01
N ASP A 75 -53.29 27.24 8.75
CA ASP A 75 -53.13 25.90 9.34
C ASP A 75 -52.23 25.03 8.44
N GLU A 76 -50.92 25.06 8.70
CA GLU A 76 -50.01 24.05 8.17
C GLU A 76 -50.40 22.66 8.70
N PRO A 77 -50.53 21.63 7.84
CA PRO A 77 -50.71 20.27 8.31
C PRO A 77 -49.40 19.83 8.98
N SER A 78 -49.45 19.53 10.28
CA SER A 78 -48.30 18.94 10.96
C SER A 78 -47.92 17.63 10.28
N ALA A 79 -46.85 17.67 9.51
CA ALA A 79 -46.17 16.48 9.06
C ALA A 79 -45.67 15.78 10.33
N ALA A 80 -46.24 14.62 10.64
CA ALA A 80 -45.73 13.74 11.69
C ALA A 80 -44.25 13.44 11.42
N ALA A 81 -43.37 14.19 12.08
CA ALA A 81 -41.94 13.97 12.13
C ALA A 81 -41.70 12.82 13.10
N ASN A 82 -41.27 11.67 12.58
CA ASN A 82 -40.69 10.62 13.41
C ASN A 82 -39.18 10.84 13.46
N GLY A 83 -38.67 11.31 14.60
CA GLY A 83 -37.23 11.38 14.84
C GLY A 83 -36.87 12.03 16.16
N ALA A 84 -36.77 11.21 17.21
CA ALA A 84 -35.88 11.35 18.36
C ALA A 84 -35.85 12.68 19.16
N ASP A 85 -36.48 12.67 20.34
CA ASP A 85 -36.04 13.37 21.57
C ASP A 85 -36.57 12.56 22.77
N ALA A 86 -35.76 11.73 23.43
CA ALA A 86 -34.78 12.08 24.47
C ALA A 86 -35.44 12.54 25.79
N PHE A 87 -35.15 11.79 26.86
CA PHE A 87 -35.55 12.03 28.24
C PHE A 87 -34.98 13.36 28.79
N GLY A 88 -35.77 14.10 29.60
CA GLY A 88 -35.33 15.20 30.47
C GLY A 88 -36.26 16.42 30.38
N GLU A 89 -37.18 16.61 31.32
CA GLU A 89 -37.08 17.45 32.54
C GLU A 89 -37.34 18.95 32.32
N ASP A 90 -38.35 19.40 33.07
CA ASP A 90 -38.58 20.71 33.71
C ASP A 90 -39.19 21.94 32.99
N GLU A 91 -40.11 22.52 33.77
CA GLU A 91 -40.96 23.70 33.61
C GLU A 91 -40.19 25.02 33.64
N ALA A 92 -40.69 26.03 32.90
CA ALA A 92 -40.83 27.46 33.28
C ALA A 92 -41.13 28.28 32.01
N ASP A 93 -42.34 28.77 31.81
CA ASP A 93 -42.85 30.12 32.19
C ASP A 93 -42.42 31.25 31.23
N GLY A 94 -43.38 32.08 30.80
CA GLY A 94 -43.09 33.35 30.11
C GLY A 94 -44.01 33.83 28.97
N GLY A 95 -45.30 34.03 29.25
CA GLY A 95 -46.07 35.27 28.96
C GLY A 95 -46.07 35.96 27.58
N ASP A 96 -47.16 35.72 26.85
CA ASP A 96 -48.05 36.64 26.10
C ASP A 96 -47.57 37.96 25.44
N ALA A 97 -47.93 38.06 24.16
CA ALA A 97 -48.00 39.25 23.33
C ALA A 97 -49.42 39.90 23.37
N LYS A 98 -49.50 41.23 23.25
CA LYS A 98 -50.67 41.99 22.73
C LYS A 98 -50.16 43.18 21.90
N LYS A 99 -50.45 43.21 20.58
CA LYS A 99 -51.54 43.98 19.89
C LYS A 99 -51.34 45.50 19.97
N ASN A 100 -51.34 46.35 18.93
CA ASN A 100 -52.10 46.51 17.67
C ASN A 100 -51.31 47.60 16.87
N GLY A 101 -51.13 47.60 15.55
CA GLY A 101 -52.14 47.91 14.52
C GLY A 101 -52.17 49.42 14.16
N ASN A 102 -51.67 49.81 12.97
CA ASN A 102 -52.32 50.82 12.12
C ASN A 102 -51.73 50.89 10.71
N LEU A 103 -52.64 51.00 9.74
CA LEU A 103 -52.48 50.98 8.28
C LEU A 103 -52.24 52.39 7.69
N MET A 104 -51.68 52.41 6.47
CA MET A 104 -51.70 53.45 5.40
C MET A 104 -50.80 54.68 5.63
N ASP A 105 -50.04 55.21 4.66
CA ASP A 105 -50.33 55.46 3.24
C ASP A 105 -49.03 55.87 2.48
N VAL A 106 -48.89 55.38 1.24
CA VAL A 106 -48.38 56.02 -0.01
C VAL A 106 -47.04 56.81 -0.08
N ASP A 107 -46.30 56.44 -1.14
CA ASP A 107 -45.32 57.14 -2.00
C ASP A 107 -43.81 57.23 -1.66
N ASP A 108 -43.05 56.95 -2.73
CA ASP A 108 -41.68 57.31 -3.08
C ASP A 108 -40.55 56.91 -2.12
N ASP A 109 -39.75 55.91 -2.49
CA ASP A 109 -38.52 56.17 -3.22
C ASP A 109 -37.73 54.87 -3.50
N GLU A 110 -37.00 54.95 -4.60
CA GLU A 110 -35.96 54.06 -5.12
C GLU A 110 -35.17 53.29 -4.05
N ASP A 111 -35.17 51.95 -4.15
CA ASP A 111 -33.93 51.20 -3.92
C ASP A 111 -33.86 49.97 -4.82
N VAL A 112 -32.97 50.11 -5.80
CA VAL A 112 -32.57 49.16 -6.82
C VAL A 112 -31.85 47.97 -6.15
N ALA A 113 -32.58 46.90 -5.86
CA ALA A 113 -32.00 45.58 -5.62
C ALA A 113 -32.09 44.76 -6.92
N GLY A 114 -30.98 44.77 -7.66
CA GLY A 114 -30.82 44.19 -8.97
C GLY A 114 -31.24 42.72 -9.04
N TRP A 115 -32.18 42.44 -9.94
CA TRP A 115 -32.41 41.11 -10.50
C TRP A 115 -31.28 40.87 -11.51
N ASP A 116 -30.11 40.49 -11.00
CA ASP A 116 -29.04 39.93 -11.82
C ASP A 116 -29.46 38.51 -12.23
N MET A 117 -30.27 38.45 -13.29
CA MET A 117 -30.45 37.22 -14.07
C MET A 117 -29.15 36.98 -14.84
N GLY A 118 -28.17 36.39 -14.15
CA GLY A 118 -27.07 35.69 -14.80
C GLY A 118 -27.63 34.48 -15.52
N ASP A 119 -27.61 34.54 -16.86
CA ASP A 119 -27.85 33.42 -17.76
C ASP A 119 -27.05 32.18 -17.32
N ASP A 120 -27.73 31.26 -16.64
CA ASP A 120 -27.48 29.81 -16.67
C ASP A 120 -28.74 29.13 -16.14
N ILE A 121 -29.78 29.11 -16.99
CA ILE A 121 -30.84 28.11 -16.87
C ILE A 121 -30.16 26.76 -17.10
N VAL A 122 -29.74 26.12 -16.01
CA VAL A 122 -29.40 24.70 -16.04
C VAL A 122 -30.66 24.03 -16.54
N ALA A 123 -30.62 23.44 -17.73
CA ALA A 123 -31.75 22.70 -18.26
C ALA A 123 -32.19 21.72 -17.17
N ASP A 124 -33.41 21.92 -16.65
CA ASP A 124 -34.09 20.89 -15.87
C ASP A 124 -34.01 19.65 -16.74
N HIS A 125 -33.20 18.68 -16.32
CA HIS A 125 -33.25 17.35 -16.87
C HIS A 125 -34.70 16.92 -16.66
N ASP A 126 -35.46 16.85 -17.75
CA ASP A 126 -36.75 16.20 -17.77
C ASP A 126 -36.62 14.93 -16.94
N ASN A 127 -37.50 14.77 -15.96
CA ASN A 127 -37.61 13.55 -15.17
C ASN A 127 -37.97 12.41 -16.14
N ASP A 128 -36.94 11.87 -16.77
CA ASP A 128 -37.00 10.70 -17.62
C ASP A 128 -37.29 9.55 -16.66
N PHE A 129 -38.56 9.20 -16.58
CA PHE A 129 -38.99 7.97 -15.94
C PHE A 129 -38.10 6.85 -16.49
N VAL A 130 -37.21 6.34 -15.64
CA VAL A 130 -36.34 5.21 -15.98
C VAL A 130 -37.26 4.04 -16.33
N ASN A 131 -37.44 3.83 -17.64
CA ASN A 131 -38.22 2.72 -18.15
C ASN A 131 -37.41 1.43 -17.97
N VAL A 132 -37.70 0.73 -16.88
CA VAL A 132 -37.04 -0.52 -16.45
C VAL A 132 -37.20 -1.69 -17.44
N GLU A 133 -37.95 -1.51 -18.53
CA GLU A 133 -38.17 -2.53 -19.56
C GLU A 133 -37.18 -2.47 -20.73
N SER A 134 -36.29 -1.47 -20.77
CA SER A 134 -35.25 -1.41 -21.81
C SER A 134 -34.07 -2.29 -21.37
N ALA A 135 -33.73 -3.32 -22.14
CA ALA A 135 -32.54 -4.16 -21.89
C ALA A 135 -31.19 -3.39 -21.99
N ASP A 136 -31.24 -2.11 -22.36
CA ASP A 136 -30.13 -1.14 -22.33
C ASP A 136 -30.19 -0.16 -21.13
N ALA A 137 -31.11 -0.34 -20.18
CA ALA A 137 -31.22 0.47 -18.97
C ALA A 137 -30.21 0.00 -17.91
N GLY A 138 -29.02 0.59 -17.95
CA GLY A 138 -27.99 0.42 -16.93
C GLY A 138 -26.63 0.16 -17.54
N GLY A 139 -26.00 1.19 -18.10
CA GLY A 139 -24.55 1.14 -18.33
C GLY A 139 -23.88 0.71 -17.02
N ALA A 140 -23.09 -0.36 -17.07
CA ALA A 140 -22.43 -0.90 -15.88
C ALA A 140 -21.73 0.25 -15.14
N GLY A 141 -22.19 0.54 -13.91
CA GLY A 141 -21.58 1.57 -13.09
C GLY A 141 -20.08 1.30 -12.93
N SER A 142 -19.26 2.36 -12.92
CA SER A 142 -17.83 2.20 -12.68
C SER A 142 -17.63 1.54 -11.31
N SER A 143 -16.83 0.47 -11.26
CA SER A 143 -16.53 -0.17 -9.99
C SER A 143 -15.68 0.77 -9.13
N GLU A 144 -15.73 0.63 -7.80
CA GLU A 144 -14.91 1.46 -6.92
C GLU A 144 -13.41 1.29 -7.18
N ALA A 145 -12.99 0.07 -7.55
CA ALA A 145 -11.63 -0.22 -7.99
C ALA A 145 -11.20 0.61 -9.22
N ASP A 146 -12.12 0.87 -10.16
CA ASP A 146 -11.84 1.71 -11.33
C ASP A 146 -11.74 3.20 -10.95
N LEU A 147 -12.47 3.62 -9.91
CA LEU A 147 -12.42 5.00 -9.40
C LEU A 147 -11.08 5.30 -8.73
N TRP A 148 -10.49 4.36 -7.98
CA TRP A 148 -9.20 4.56 -7.30
C TRP A 148 -8.07 4.97 -8.25
N ALA A 149 -8.00 4.34 -9.43
CA ALA A 149 -7.01 4.67 -10.46
C ALA A 149 -7.23 6.04 -11.12
N ARG A 150 -8.42 6.62 -10.99
CA ARG A 150 -8.73 7.98 -11.47
C ARG A 150 -8.51 9.03 -10.38
N ASN A 151 -8.79 8.67 -9.13
CA ASN A 151 -8.72 9.56 -7.98
C ASN A 151 -7.29 9.77 -7.47
N SER A 152 -6.37 8.83 -7.73
CA SER A 152 -5.02 8.86 -7.16
C SER A 152 -3.90 8.88 -8.19
N PRO A 153 -2.84 9.68 -7.98
CA PRO A 153 -1.61 9.62 -8.78
C PRO A 153 -0.61 8.55 -8.30
N LEU A 154 -0.96 7.76 -7.27
CA LEU A 154 -0.06 6.82 -6.61
C LEU A 154 -0.14 5.42 -7.25
N ALA A 155 1.02 4.84 -7.59
CA ALA A 155 1.06 3.54 -8.25
C ALA A 155 0.40 2.42 -7.43
N VAL A 156 0.48 2.47 -6.10
CA VAL A 156 -0.13 1.48 -5.21
C VAL A 156 -1.66 1.44 -5.30
N ASP A 157 -2.30 2.58 -5.53
CA ASP A 157 -3.76 2.66 -5.62
C ASP A 157 -4.27 2.04 -6.93
N HIS A 158 -3.50 2.21 -8.01
CA HIS A 158 -3.73 1.52 -9.28
C HIS A 158 -3.55 -0.01 -9.16
N VAL A 159 -2.56 -0.45 -8.36
CA VAL A 159 -2.36 -1.87 -8.06
C VAL A 159 -3.53 -2.44 -7.28
N ALA A 160 -4.01 -1.75 -6.25
CA ALA A 160 -5.17 -2.15 -5.47
C ALA A 160 -6.45 -2.29 -6.32
N GLY A 161 -6.61 -1.41 -7.33
CA GLY A 161 -7.69 -1.49 -8.32
C GLY A 161 -7.54 -2.63 -9.34
N GLY A 162 -6.35 -3.23 -9.47
CA GLY A 162 -6.05 -4.26 -10.47
C GLY A 162 -5.58 -3.72 -11.82
N SER A 163 -5.44 -2.40 -11.94
CA SER A 163 -4.90 -1.76 -13.13
C SER A 163 -3.37 -1.76 -13.11
N PHE A 164 -2.77 -2.95 -13.21
CA PHE A 164 -1.32 -3.12 -13.10
C PHE A 164 -0.53 -2.38 -14.19
N GLU A 165 -1.06 -2.28 -15.40
CA GLU A 165 -0.37 -1.61 -16.50
C GLU A 165 -0.13 -0.12 -16.21
N THR A 166 -1.18 0.59 -15.76
CA THR A 166 -1.05 2.02 -15.44
C THR A 166 -0.15 2.24 -14.21
N ALA A 167 -0.18 1.34 -13.22
CA ALA A 167 0.76 1.36 -12.11
C ALA A 167 2.22 1.20 -12.59
N MET A 168 2.48 0.27 -13.52
CA MET A 168 3.82 0.06 -14.09
C MET A 168 4.29 1.27 -14.90
N GLN A 169 3.41 1.90 -15.67
CA GLN A 169 3.72 3.13 -16.41
C GLN A 169 4.07 4.29 -15.47
N LEU A 170 3.33 4.45 -14.36
CA LEU A 170 3.63 5.44 -13.33
C LEU A 170 5.01 5.20 -12.71
N LEU A 171 5.32 3.97 -12.31
CA LEU A 171 6.63 3.62 -11.73
C LEU A 171 7.78 3.79 -12.72
N ASN A 172 7.56 3.48 -14.00
CA ASN A 172 8.57 3.73 -15.05
C ASN A 172 8.91 5.22 -15.16
N ARG A 173 7.89 6.10 -15.12
CA ARG A 173 8.05 7.55 -15.19
C ARG A 173 8.62 8.15 -13.91
N GLN A 174 8.25 7.62 -12.75
CA GLN A 174 8.63 8.15 -11.44
C GLN A 174 10.06 7.76 -11.05
N VAL A 175 10.39 6.47 -11.13
CA VAL A 175 11.64 5.91 -10.60
C VAL A 175 12.47 5.14 -11.64
N GLY A 176 12.04 5.10 -12.90
CA GLY A 176 12.76 4.35 -13.93
C GLY A 176 12.63 2.82 -13.78
N ALA A 177 11.53 2.33 -13.22
CA ALA A 177 11.26 0.89 -13.08
C ALA A 177 11.12 0.21 -14.45
N VAL A 178 11.92 -0.83 -14.70
CA VAL A 178 11.91 -1.62 -15.96
C VAL A 178 11.67 -3.10 -15.72
N ASN A 179 12.15 -3.65 -14.60
CA ASN A 179 11.98 -5.05 -14.27
C ASN A 179 10.92 -5.23 -13.16
N PHE A 180 9.70 -5.55 -13.56
CA PHE A 180 8.57 -5.71 -12.63
C PHE A 180 8.41 -7.13 -12.07
N ALA A 181 9.17 -8.11 -12.56
CA ALA A 181 9.06 -9.50 -12.09
C ALA A 181 9.24 -9.65 -10.55
N PRO A 182 10.19 -8.95 -9.89
CA PRO A 182 10.34 -9.03 -8.44
C PRO A 182 9.18 -8.42 -7.65
N LEU A 183 8.39 -7.52 -8.27
CA LEU A 183 7.27 -6.84 -7.61
C LEU A 183 5.97 -7.65 -7.63
N LYS A 184 5.90 -8.73 -8.41
CA LYS A 184 4.73 -9.61 -8.50
C LYS A 184 4.13 -10.01 -7.13
N PRO A 185 4.88 -10.51 -6.14
CA PRO A 185 4.31 -10.86 -4.83
C PRO A 185 3.68 -9.65 -4.13
N ARG A 186 4.32 -8.48 -4.18
CA ARG A 186 3.78 -7.24 -3.59
C ARG A 186 2.54 -6.75 -4.32
N PHE A 187 2.51 -6.83 -5.65
CA PHE A 187 1.34 -6.44 -6.45
C PHE A 187 0.12 -7.30 -6.11
N LEU A 188 0.31 -8.61 -6.00
CA LEU A 188 -0.75 -9.54 -5.65
C LEU A 188 -1.20 -9.38 -4.19
N GLU A 189 -0.28 -9.13 -3.26
CA GLU A 189 -0.61 -8.86 -1.86
C GLU A 189 -1.53 -7.65 -1.72
N VAL A 190 -1.19 -6.53 -2.35
CA VAL A 190 -2.00 -5.31 -2.31
C VAL A 190 -3.35 -5.51 -3.01
N TYR A 191 -3.37 -6.17 -4.17
CA TYR A 191 -4.61 -6.44 -4.91
C TYR A 191 -5.58 -7.36 -4.16
N GLN A 192 -5.05 -8.34 -3.41
CA GLN A 192 -5.87 -9.26 -2.63
C GLN A 192 -6.36 -8.62 -1.33
N ALA A 193 -5.55 -7.78 -0.68
CA ALA A 193 -5.89 -7.13 0.58
C ALA A 193 -6.99 -6.07 0.44
N SER A 194 -7.17 -5.47 -0.76
CA SER A 194 -8.15 -4.40 -0.98
C SER A 194 -9.60 -4.89 -1.10
N LYS A 195 -9.85 -6.21 -1.16
CA LYS A 195 -11.16 -6.80 -1.44
C LYS A 195 -11.56 -7.83 -0.40
N THR A 196 -12.79 -7.70 0.10
CA THR A 196 -13.46 -8.70 0.94
C THR A 196 -14.71 -9.20 0.21
N TYR A 197 -15.17 -10.41 0.53
CA TYR A 197 -16.29 -11.04 -0.16
C TYR A 197 -17.39 -11.39 0.85
N LEU A 198 -18.59 -10.86 0.63
CA LEU A 198 -19.76 -11.10 1.49
C LEU A 198 -20.75 -12.03 0.78
N PRO A 199 -20.98 -13.26 1.26
CA PRO A 199 -22.01 -14.13 0.71
C PRO A 199 -23.40 -13.61 1.10
N ALA A 200 -24.12 -13.02 0.14
CA ALA A 200 -25.43 -12.44 0.39
C ALA A 200 -26.57 -13.45 0.26
N SER A 201 -26.52 -14.34 -0.73
CA SER A 201 -27.60 -15.32 -1.00
C SER A 201 -27.03 -16.65 -1.45
N ALA A 202 -27.63 -17.74 -0.98
CA ALA A 202 -27.21 -19.09 -1.33
C ALA A 202 -27.42 -19.34 -2.85
N GLY A 203 -26.38 -19.85 -3.51
CA GLY A 203 -26.41 -20.13 -4.95
C GLY A 203 -26.08 -18.94 -5.86
N LEU A 204 -25.88 -17.72 -5.31
CA LEU A 204 -25.41 -16.55 -6.06
C LEU A 204 -23.95 -16.21 -5.72
N PRO A 205 -23.22 -15.54 -6.64
CA PRO A 205 -21.87 -15.04 -6.36
C PRO A 205 -21.85 -14.07 -5.18
N SER A 206 -20.79 -14.13 -4.37
CA SER A 206 -20.58 -13.20 -3.26
C SER A 206 -20.43 -11.76 -3.75
N LEU A 207 -20.94 -10.81 -2.97
CA LEU A 207 -20.74 -9.39 -3.21
C LEU A 207 -19.28 -9.02 -2.87
N VAL A 208 -18.67 -8.19 -3.73
CA VAL A 208 -17.33 -7.66 -3.48
C VAL A 208 -17.45 -6.38 -2.67
N ASN A 209 -16.81 -6.36 -1.50
CA ASN A 209 -16.69 -5.20 -0.65
C ASN A 209 -15.25 -4.66 -0.70
N TYR A 210 -15.12 -3.41 -1.14
CA TYR A 210 -13.84 -2.73 -1.28
C TYR A 210 -13.44 -2.06 0.03
N VAL A 211 -12.26 -2.42 0.55
CA VAL A 211 -11.78 -1.90 1.83
C VAL A 211 -11.04 -0.60 1.59
N ARG A 212 -11.48 0.47 2.26
CA ARG A 212 -10.96 1.83 2.09
C ARG A 212 -10.03 2.21 3.24
N ARG A 213 -9.05 3.08 2.97
CA ARG A 213 -8.27 3.75 4.04
C ARG A 213 -8.98 4.97 4.61
N ASN A 214 -9.89 5.58 3.84
CA ASN A 214 -10.72 6.70 4.24
C ASN A 214 -12.19 6.26 4.41
N VAL A 215 -12.47 5.62 5.54
CA VAL A 215 -13.78 4.98 5.81
C VAL A 215 -14.93 6.01 5.89
N GLU A 216 -14.65 7.21 6.38
CA GLU A 216 -15.64 8.29 6.56
C GLU A 216 -15.96 9.05 5.25
N GLU A 217 -15.18 8.84 4.19
CA GLU A 217 -15.36 9.57 2.94
C GLU A 217 -16.54 9.02 2.13
N SER A 218 -17.51 9.90 1.89
CA SER A 218 -18.74 9.57 1.17
C SER A 218 -18.68 9.96 -0.31
N ASP A 219 -17.77 10.87 -0.70
CA ASP A 219 -17.59 11.28 -2.10
C ASP A 219 -16.84 10.20 -2.91
N PRO A 220 -17.47 9.60 -3.94
CA PRO A 220 -16.83 8.59 -4.80
C PRO A 220 -15.57 9.09 -5.53
N ARG A 221 -15.35 10.41 -5.62
CA ARG A 221 -14.15 11.00 -6.25
C ARG A 221 -12.94 11.06 -5.31
N LYS A 222 -13.14 10.78 -4.02
CA LYS A 222 -12.10 10.85 -2.99
C LYS A 222 -11.82 9.51 -2.33
N VAL A 223 -12.61 8.48 -2.59
CA VAL A 223 -12.39 7.13 -2.02
C VAL A 223 -11.04 6.56 -2.46
N LEU A 224 -10.34 5.93 -1.52
CA LEU A 224 -8.99 5.37 -1.70
C LEU A 224 -8.86 4.01 -1.00
N PRO A 225 -8.09 3.07 -1.57
CA PRO A 225 -7.97 1.72 -1.05
C PRO A 225 -7.10 1.64 0.21
N ILE A 226 -7.37 0.63 1.04
CA ILE A 226 -6.44 0.22 2.11
C ILE A 226 -5.17 -0.37 1.52
N ILE A 227 -4.04 -0.13 2.17
CA ILE A 227 -2.75 -0.68 1.77
C ILE A 227 -2.17 -1.48 2.94
N PRO A 228 -1.84 -2.76 2.72
CA PRO A 228 -1.21 -3.58 3.75
C PRO A 228 0.26 -3.17 3.97
N ARG A 229 0.73 -3.32 5.21
CA ARG A 229 2.09 -2.98 5.66
C ARG A 229 2.42 -1.48 5.47
N ASP A 230 1.92 -0.69 6.40
CA ASP A 230 2.31 0.70 6.59
C ASP A 230 3.81 0.84 6.93
N LEU A 231 4.29 2.08 6.98
CA LEU A 231 5.69 2.36 7.30
C LEU A 231 6.07 1.90 8.70
N GLU A 232 5.18 2.07 9.68
CA GLU A 232 5.38 1.63 11.06
C GLU A 232 5.66 0.13 11.12
N PHE A 233 4.83 -0.69 10.46
CA PHE A 233 5.04 -2.13 10.39
C PHE A 233 6.39 -2.49 9.77
N LEU A 234 6.80 -1.81 8.69
CA LEU A 234 8.09 -2.06 8.03
C LEU A 234 9.28 -1.75 8.94
N VAL A 235 9.20 -0.70 9.76
CA VAL A 235 10.26 -0.29 10.69
C VAL A 235 10.32 -1.22 11.92
N GLU A 236 9.18 -1.57 12.49
CA GLU A 236 9.12 -2.38 13.71
C GLU A 236 9.42 -3.87 13.44
N ASN A 237 8.98 -4.39 12.29
CA ASN A 237 9.09 -5.82 11.99
C ASN A 237 10.18 -6.12 10.97
N ASP A 238 10.05 -5.60 9.75
CA ASP A 238 10.91 -6.02 8.63
C ASP A 238 12.35 -5.53 8.82
N LEU A 239 12.52 -4.28 9.26
CA LEU A 239 13.83 -3.68 9.51
C LEU A 239 14.55 -4.39 10.66
N GLN A 240 13.86 -4.69 11.76
CA GLN A 240 14.43 -5.44 12.89
C GLN A 240 14.84 -6.86 12.45
N ARG A 241 14.02 -7.53 11.64
CA ARG A 241 14.39 -8.84 11.04
C ARG A 241 15.66 -8.73 10.18
N GLY A 242 15.83 -7.65 9.42
CA GLY A 242 17.04 -7.36 8.66
C GLY A 242 18.27 -7.17 9.57
N TYR A 243 18.13 -6.43 10.67
CA TYR A 243 19.19 -6.23 11.65
C TYR A 243 19.60 -7.52 12.35
N ASP A 244 18.64 -8.35 12.71
CA ASP A 244 18.92 -9.65 13.33
C ASP A 244 19.57 -10.63 12.35
N ALA A 245 19.20 -10.59 11.08
CA ALA A 245 19.90 -11.35 10.03
C ALA A 245 21.38 -10.93 9.89
N MET A 246 21.65 -9.62 9.98
CA MET A 246 23.01 -9.08 9.97
C MET A 246 23.81 -9.51 11.21
N LYS A 247 23.23 -9.43 12.41
CA LYS A 247 23.86 -9.88 13.67
C LYS A 247 24.10 -11.39 13.70
N SER A 248 23.13 -12.18 13.23
CA SER A 248 23.17 -13.64 13.18
C SER A 248 23.94 -14.20 11.98
N ASN A 249 24.54 -13.33 11.17
CA ASN A 249 25.37 -13.67 10.02
C ASN A 249 24.64 -14.43 8.89
N LYS A 250 23.32 -14.30 8.80
CA LYS A 250 22.45 -14.86 7.74
C LYS A 250 22.30 -13.86 6.59
N LEU A 251 23.38 -13.68 5.83
CA LEU A 251 23.49 -12.57 4.87
C LEU A 251 22.49 -12.68 3.70
N GLU A 252 22.29 -13.88 3.16
CA GLU A 252 21.35 -14.11 2.04
C GLU A 252 19.91 -13.76 2.41
N ASP A 253 19.47 -14.18 3.60
CA ASP A 253 18.12 -13.90 4.08
C ASP A 253 17.96 -12.42 4.40
N GLY A 254 18.97 -11.79 4.99
CA GLY A 254 18.93 -10.34 5.22
C GLY A 254 18.84 -9.53 3.93
N ILE A 255 19.60 -9.89 2.88
CA ILE A 255 19.48 -9.23 1.57
C ILE A 255 18.06 -9.37 1.01
N LYS A 256 17.43 -10.56 1.12
CA LYS A 256 16.03 -10.76 0.69
C LYS A 256 15.07 -9.87 1.49
N THR A 257 15.26 -9.76 2.81
CA THR A 257 14.44 -8.91 3.67
C THR A 257 14.57 -7.44 3.29
N PHE A 258 15.80 -6.91 3.15
CA PHE A 258 16.00 -5.51 2.77
C PHE A 258 15.46 -5.21 1.37
N LYS A 259 15.57 -6.13 0.41
CA LYS A 259 14.92 -6.01 -0.90
C LYS A 259 13.39 -6.01 -0.78
N SER A 260 12.83 -6.86 0.07
CA SER A 260 11.39 -6.88 0.35
C SER A 260 10.90 -5.56 0.96
N ILE A 261 11.69 -4.92 1.85
CA ILE A 261 11.40 -3.59 2.38
C ILE A 261 11.39 -2.57 1.25
N LEU A 262 12.43 -2.55 0.41
CA LEU A 262 12.50 -1.65 -0.74
C LEU A 262 11.29 -1.81 -1.68
N HIS A 263 10.90 -3.05 -2.01
CA HIS A 263 9.71 -3.31 -2.84
C HIS A 263 8.41 -2.91 -2.15
N SER A 264 8.34 -3.06 -0.84
CA SER A 264 7.19 -2.68 -0.03
C SER A 264 7.02 -1.17 -0.01
N VAL A 265 8.09 -0.41 0.24
CA VAL A 265 8.06 1.06 0.22
C VAL A 265 7.77 1.58 -1.18
N LEU A 266 8.28 0.94 -2.23
CA LEU A 266 8.01 1.34 -3.63
C LEU A 266 6.52 1.30 -3.97
N ILE A 267 5.78 0.37 -3.36
CA ILE A 267 4.34 0.15 -3.57
C ILE A 267 3.62 0.41 -2.25
N ASN A 268 3.71 1.65 -1.76
CA ASN A 268 3.04 2.09 -0.53
C ASN A 268 2.39 3.47 -0.71
N ALA A 269 1.49 3.83 0.19
CA ALA A 269 1.02 5.21 0.36
C ALA A 269 1.18 5.61 1.81
N VAL A 270 1.43 6.90 2.01
CA VAL A 270 1.59 7.51 3.33
C VAL A 270 0.54 8.59 3.55
N SER A 271 0.38 9.04 4.78
CA SER A 271 -0.67 10.01 5.16
C SER A 271 -0.15 11.45 5.24
N SER A 272 1.17 11.65 5.28
CA SER A 272 1.79 12.97 5.50
C SER A 272 3.10 13.13 4.73
N GLU A 273 3.50 14.38 4.46
CA GLU A 273 4.81 14.69 3.86
C GLU A 273 5.98 14.30 4.79
N SER A 274 5.79 14.37 6.10
CA SER A 274 6.77 13.87 7.08
C SER A 274 7.06 12.37 6.93
N GLU A 275 6.03 11.57 6.71
CA GLU A 275 6.18 10.12 6.45
C GLU A 275 6.91 9.85 5.13
N VAL A 276 6.79 10.73 4.13
CA VAL A 276 7.58 10.61 2.88
C VAL A 276 9.07 10.69 3.17
N ASP A 277 9.48 11.62 4.04
CA ASP A 277 10.89 11.76 4.40
C ASP A 277 11.39 10.60 5.26
N GLU A 278 10.54 10.02 6.10
CA GLU A 278 10.85 8.76 6.80
C GLU A 278 10.99 7.58 5.84
N ALA A 279 10.12 7.47 4.84
CA ALA A 279 10.24 6.46 3.79
C ALA A 279 11.55 6.59 3.01
N LYS A 280 11.99 7.82 2.68
CA LYS A 280 13.30 8.05 2.04
C LYS A 280 14.47 7.61 2.92
N LYS A 281 14.41 7.88 4.23
CA LYS A 281 15.42 7.41 5.20
C LYS A 281 15.43 5.88 5.27
N LEU A 282 14.25 5.25 5.28
CA LEU A 282 14.12 3.79 5.27
C LEU A 282 14.69 3.18 3.99
N ILE A 283 14.42 3.76 2.82
CA ILE A 283 15.01 3.34 1.54
C ILE A 283 16.53 3.43 1.59
N THR A 284 17.07 4.55 2.07
CA THR A 284 18.52 4.76 2.19
C THR A 284 19.15 3.74 3.13
N SER A 285 18.54 3.50 4.29
CA SER A 285 19.03 2.48 5.22
C SER A 285 19.00 1.09 4.57
N ALA A 286 17.86 0.69 4.01
CA ALA A 286 17.71 -0.63 3.39
C ALA A 286 18.68 -0.85 2.21
N SER A 287 18.96 0.20 1.42
CA SER A 287 19.90 0.11 0.30
C SER A 287 21.35 -0.02 0.79
N GLU A 288 21.76 0.76 1.79
CA GLU A 288 23.09 0.67 2.42
C GLU A 288 23.34 -0.71 3.04
N TYR A 289 22.35 -1.26 3.76
CA TYR A 289 22.44 -2.62 4.30
C TYR A 289 22.50 -3.69 3.21
N ALA A 290 21.68 -3.58 2.17
CA ALA A 290 21.71 -4.52 1.06
C ALA A 290 23.07 -4.49 0.32
N VAL A 291 23.66 -3.32 0.12
CA VAL A 291 25.01 -3.17 -0.45
C VAL A 291 26.05 -3.81 0.48
N ALA A 292 26.04 -3.47 1.76
CA ALA A 292 27.00 -3.99 2.74
C ALA A 292 26.98 -5.52 2.80
N MET A 293 25.79 -6.12 2.93
CA MET A 293 25.65 -7.58 2.98
C MET A 293 26.02 -8.24 1.65
N SER A 294 25.77 -7.58 0.51
CA SER A 294 26.17 -8.09 -0.81
C SER A 294 27.70 -8.10 -0.99
N ILE A 295 28.41 -7.10 -0.48
CA ILE A 295 29.89 -7.06 -0.50
C ILE A 295 30.47 -8.22 0.31
N GLU A 296 29.98 -8.42 1.54
CA GLU A 296 30.46 -9.50 2.41
C GLU A 296 30.10 -10.89 1.85
N LEU A 297 28.95 -11.03 1.20
CA LEU A 297 28.58 -12.26 0.49
C LEU A 297 29.50 -12.51 -0.71
N ALA A 298 29.81 -11.47 -1.50
CA ALA A 298 30.75 -11.59 -2.62
C ALA A 298 32.14 -12.03 -2.14
N ARG A 299 32.60 -11.52 -0.99
CA ARG A 299 33.86 -11.95 -0.36
C ARG A 299 33.84 -13.43 0.01
N ARG A 300 32.72 -13.94 0.54
CA ARG A 300 32.57 -15.36 0.90
C ARG A 300 32.53 -16.27 -0.32
N ASN A 301 31.95 -15.79 -1.42
CA ASN A 301 31.89 -16.53 -2.67
C ASN A 301 33.26 -16.72 -3.34
N LEU A 302 34.31 -15.98 -2.93
CA LEU A 302 35.67 -16.22 -3.38
C LEU A 302 36.23 -17.59 -2.90
N GLY A 303 35.61 -18.19 -1.89
CA GLY A 303 35.95 -19.52 -1.37
C GLY A 303 36.40 -19.51 0.09
N ALA A 304 36.75 -20.69 0.60
CA ALA A 304 37.26 -20.84 1.96
C ALA A 304 38.59 -20.09 2.15
N ASN A 305 38.84 -19.59 3.37
CA ASN A 305 40.03 -18.81 3.69
C ASN A 305 41.34 -19.50 3.29
N ASP A 306 41.41 -20.83 3.38
CA ASP A 306 42.61 -21.62 3.05
C ASP A 306 42.90 -21.67 1.54
N VAL A 307 41.87 -21.52 0.71
CA VAL A 307 42.00 -21.45 -0.76
C VAL A 307 42.40 -20.04 -1.17
N VAL A 308 41.71 -19.04 -0.60
CA VAL A 308 41.97 -17.63 -0.85
C VAL A 308 43.39 -17.25 -0.43
N ALA A 309 43.90 -17.78 0.67
CA ALA A 309 45.26 -17.51 1.14
C ALA A 309 46.37 -18.08 0.22
N LYS A 310 46.05 -19.06 -0.64
CA LYS A 310 47.02 -19.67 -1.58
C LYS A 310 47.14 -18.89 -2.88
N ASP A 311 46.11 -18.14 -3.27
CA ASP A 311 46.12 -17.31 -4.47
C ASP A 311 46.28 -15.83 -4.10
N PRO A 312 47.42 -15.20 -4.43
CA PRO A 312 47.66 -13.78 -4.13
C PRO A 312 46.60 -12.83 -4.68
N LYS A 313 45.96 -13.15 -5.82
CA LYS A 313 44.93 -12.29 -6.43
C LYS A 313 43.62 -12.35 -5.65
N LEU A 314 43.18 -13.56 -5.30
CA LEU A 314 41.98 -13.76 -4.49
C LEU A 314 42.16 -13.17 -3.09
N LEU A 315 43.36 -13.28 -2.52
CA LEU A 315 43.68 -12.69 -1.23
C LEU A 315 43.58 -11.16 -1.26
N LYS A 316 44.16 -10.52 -2.29
CA LYS A 316 44.05 -9.07 -2.50
C LYS A 316 42.59 -8.64 -2.60
N GLN A 317 41.80 -9.32 -3.46
CA GLN A 317 40.38 -9.03 -3.63
C GLN A 317 39.58 -9.24 -2.33
N SER A 318 39.89 -10.28 -1.55
CA SER A 318 39.23 -10.50 -0.26
C SER A 318 39.56 -9.41 0.76
N LEU A 319 40.77 -8.84 0.73
CA LEU A 319 41.16 -7.74 1.61
C LEU A 319 40.45 -6.45 1.20
N GLU A 320 40.38 -6.15 -0.10
CA GLU A 320 39.67 -5.00 -0.66
C GLU A 320 38.18 -5.04 -0.33
N LEU A 321 37.49 -6.16 -0.61
CA LEU A 321 36.06 -6.31 -0.29
C LEU A 321 35.79 -6.16 1.22
N SER A 322 36.68 -6.69 2.06
CA SER A 322 36.57 -6.54 3.52
C SER A 322 36.73 -5.08 3.96
N ALA A 323 37.61 -4.32 3.30
CA ALA A 323 37.77 -2.89 3.54
C ALA A 323 36.55 -2.09 3.06
N TYR A 324 36.04 -2.37 1.86
CA TYR A 324 34.85 -1.71 1.30
C TYR A 324 33.59 -1.99 2.12
N PHE A 325 33.49 -3.16 2.74
CA PHE A 325 32.40 -3.48 3.66
C PHE A 325 32.32 -2.54 4.89
N THR A 326 33.38 -1.77 5.18
CA THR A 326 33.41 -0.78 6.26
C THR A 326 32.92 0.61 5.86
N ILE A 327 32.57 0.81 4.60
CA ILE A 327 32.18 2.12 4.02
C ILE A 327 30.67 2.37 4.10
N PRO A 328 29.78 1.41 3.79
CA PRO A 328 28.33 1.62 3.87
C PRO A 328 27.86 2.22 5.18
N LYS A 329 26.89 3.14 5.10
CA LYS A 329 26.38 3.95 6.23
C LYS A 329 25.33 3.19 7.04
N ILE A 330 25.76 2.08 7.64
CA ILE A 330 24.94 1.24 8.52
C ILE A 330 25.04 1.67 9.99
N GLU A 331 24.11 1.17 10.80
CA GLU A 331 24.07 1.43 12.25
C GLU A 331 25.39 1.06 12.93
N VAL A 332 25.76 1.87 13.93
CA VAL A 332 27.05 1.77 14.61
C VAL A 332 27.37 0.35 15.10
N PRO A 333 26.44 -0.41 15.74
CA PRO A 333 26.73 -1.76 16.20
C PRO A 333 27.13 -2.72 15.08
N HIS A 334 26.48 -2.64 13.91
CA HIS A 334 26.78 -3.49 12.77
C HIS A 334 28.08 -3.05 12.07
N ARG A 335 28.30 -1.73 11.96
CA ARG A 335 29.55 -1.17 11.43
C ARG A 335 30.77 -1.60 12.25
N GLN A 336 30.63 -1.69 13.57
CA GLN A 336 31.70 -2.22 14.42
C GLN A 336 32.05 -3.67 14.13
N LEU A 337 31.06 -4.52 13.83
CA LEU A 337 31.31 -5.91 13.46
C LEU A 337 32.05 -6.00 12.12
N ALA A 338 31.67 -5.18 11.14
CA ALA A 338 32.36 -5.06 9.85
C ALA A 338 33.83 -4.64 10.04
N LEU A 339 34.07 -3.57 10.80
CA LEU A 339 35.41 -3.08 11.10
C LEU A 339 36.26 -4.12 11.85
N LEU A 340 35.67 -4.83 12.81
CA LEU A 340 36.38 -5.88 13.56
C LEU A 340 36.82 -7.03 12.63
N ASN A 341 35.95 -7.44 11.72
CA ASN A 341 36.27 -8.48 10.73
C ASN A 341 37.38 -8.02 9.78
N ALA A 342 37.28 -6.78 9.27
CA ALA A 342 38.30 -6.18 8.40
C ALA A 342 39.66 -6.06 9.10
N MET A 343 39.68 -5.55 10.34
CA MET A 343 40.88 -5.43 11.17
C MET A 343 41.55 -6.79 11.40
N ASN A 344 40.78 -7.81 11.79
CA ASN A 344 41.31 -9.15 12.04
C ASN A 344 41.88 -9.79 10.77
N LEU A 345 41.21 -9.59 9.62
CA LEU A 345 41.68 -10.12 8.34
C LEU A 345 42.96 -9.42 7.88
N ALA A 346 43.03 -8.09 7.98
CA ALA A 346 44.22 -7.33 7.64
C ALA A 346 45.41 -7.69 8.53
N ALA A 347 45.20 -7.79 9.85
CA ALA A 347 46.26 -8.15 10.80
C ALA A 347 46.82 -9.56 10.57
N ARG A 348 45.98 -10.54 10.21
CA ARG A 348 46.41 -11.91 9.87
C ARG A 348 47.29 -11.96 8.62
N ASN A 349 47.01 -11.11 7.65
CA ASN A 349 47.73 -11.04 6.38
C ASN A 349 48.91 -10.05 6.38
N LYS A 350 49.32 -9.56 7.57
CA LYS A 350 50.42 -8.60 7.75
C LYS A 350 50.19 -7.26 7.05
N ASN A 351 48.93 -6.86 6.87
CA ASN A 351 48.56 -5.49 6.50
C ASN A 351 48.31 -4.67 7.76
N TYR A 352 49.40 -4.28 8.42
CA TYR A 352 49.35 -3.63 9.73
C TYR A 352 48.93 -2.16 9.67
N ASN A 353 49.25 -1.43 8.61
CA ASN A 353 48.85 -0.03 8.45
C ASN A 353 47.33 0.05 8.22
N SER A 354 46.80 -0.78 7.33
CA SER A 354 45.35 -0.92 7.12
C SER A 354 44.62 -1.37 8.41
N ALA A 355 45.15 -2.38 9.11
CA ALA A 355 44.57 -2.85 10.38
C ALA A 355 44.56 -1.76 11.47
N LEU A 356 45.61 -0.94 11.55
CA LEU A 356 45.72 0.18 12.49
C LEU A 356 44.64 1.23 12.24
N SER A 357 44.35 1.55 10.97
CA SER A 357 43.27 2.46 10.59
C SER A 357 41.90 1.95 11.02
N PHE A 358 41.59 0.67 10.75
CA PHE A 358 40.34 0.07 11.22
C PHE A 358 40.24 0.07 12.76
N ALA A 359 41.33 -0.24 13.46
CA ALA A 359 41.37 -0.19 14.92
C ALA A 359 41.07 1.23 15.45
N ASN A 360 41.65 2.27 14.84
CA ASN A 360 41.36 3.66 15.20
C ASN A 360 39.88 4.02 14.96
N ARG A 361 39.30 3.61 13.83
CA ARG A 361 37.86 3.82 13.54
C ARG A 361 36.96 3.10 14.55
N ILE A 362 37.32 1.89 14.99
CA ILE A 362 36.59 1.16 16.04
C ILE A 362 36.61 1.93 17.36
N LEU A 363 37.79 2.45 17.76
CA LEU A 363 37.95 3.20 18.99
C LEU A 363 37.20 4.55 18.95
N ALA A 364 37.17 5.20 17.79
CA ALA A 364 36.43 6.45 17.58
C ALA A 364 34.90 6.25 17.62
N ASN A 365 34.40 5.17 17.02
CA ASN A 365 32.96 4.87 17.05
C ASN A 365 32.45 4.51 18.45
N GLY A 366 33.31 3.96 19.34
CA GLY A 366 32.90 3.45 20.65
C GLY A 366 32.03 2.20 20.55
N GLY A 367 31.89 1.40 21.62
CA GLY A 367 31.02 0.22 21.61
C GLY A 367 31.35 -0.82 22.68
N SER A 368 31.11 -2.11 22.41
CA SER A 368 31.27 -3.16 23.42
C SER A 368 32.73 -3.31 23.89
N GLY A 369 32.93 -3.51 25.21
CA GLY A 369 34.27 -3.59 25.81
C GLY A 369 35.19 -4.61 25.15
N ARG A 370 34.67 -5.79 24.80
CA ARG A 370 35.43 -6.86 24.11
C ARG A 370 35.99 -6.43 22.74
N ILE A 371 35.18 -5.70 21.96
CA ILE A 371 35.61 -5.19 20.64
C ILE A 371 36.70 -4.12 20.83
N LEU A 372 36.50 -3.21 21.80
CA LEU A 372 37.46 -2.13 22.09
C LEU A 372 38.80 -2.68 22.62
N GLU A 373 38.79 -3.67 23.50
CA GLU A 373 40.01 -4.32 24.00
C GLU A 373 40.80 -5.00 22.87
N THR A 374 40.10 -5.71 21.99
CA THR A 374 40.71 -6.35 20.82
C THR A 374 41.31 -5.30 19.88
N ALA A 375 40.62 -4.19 19.65
CA ALA A 375 41.12 -3.08 18.84
C ALA A 375 42.35 -2.42 19.48
N LYS A 376 42.36 -2.16 20.80
CA LYS A 376 43.53 -1.62 21.53
C LYS A 376 44.75 -2.54 21.42
N LYS A 377 44.55 -3.85 21.61
CA LYS A 377 45.62 -4.85 21.50
C LYS A 377 46.19 -4.89 20.08
N THR A 378 45.32 -4.91 19.08
CA THR A 378 45.73 -4.96 17.66
C THR A 378 46.43 -3.67 17.26
N LYS A 379 45.93 -2.51 17.69
CA LYS A 379 46.56 -1.20 17.50
C LYS A 379 48.00 -1.19 18.03
N ALA A 380 48.20 -1.58 19.30
CA ALA A 380 49.53 -1.61 19.91
C ALA A 380 50.51 -2.58 19.21
N GLN A 381 49.98 -3.64 18.60
CA GLN A 381 50.78 -4.56 17.78
C GLN A 381 51.15 -3.93 16.42
N CYS A 382 50.20 -3.29 15.75
CA CYS A 382 50.40 -2.71 14.42
C CYS A 382 51.29 -1.46 14.45
N GLU A 383 51.23 -0.65 15.52
CA GLU A 383 52.08 0.53 15.71
C GLU A 383 53.58 0.20 15.74
N ARG A 384 53.95 -1.04 16.11
CA ARG A 384 55.36 -1.48 16.15
C ARG A 384 55.96 -1.68 14.76
N ASN A 385 55.13 -1.97 13.75
CA ASN A 385 55.57 -2.17 12.38
C ASN A 385 54.44 -1.81 11.40
N PRO A 386 54.20 -0.50 11.13
CA PRO A 386 53.09 -0.02 10.32
C PRO A 386 53.41 -0.14 8.83
N ASN A 387 53.61 -1.37 8.35
CA ASN A 387 53.78 -1.64 6.92
C ASN A 387 52.73 -2.64 6.44
N ASP A 388 52.26 -2.45 5.20
CA ASP A 388 51.33 -3.36 4.55
C ASP A 388 52.10 -4.29 3.60
N ALA A 389 51.91 -5.60 3.78
CA ALA A 389 52.57 -6.61 2.96
C ALA A 389 51.93 -6.73 1.56
N ILE A 390 50.63 -6.43 1.46
CA ILE A 390 49.84 -6.54 0.23
C ILE A 390 49.25 -5.17 -0.08
N ASP A 391 49.57 -4.66 -1.26
CA ASP A 391 49.02 -3.40 -1.78
C ASP A 391 47.56 -3.60 -2.24
N ILE A 392 46.63 -2.88 -1.62
CA ILE A 392 45.18 -2.97 -1.84
C ILE A 392 44.65 -1.63 -2.36
N GLU A 393 43.65 -1.66 -3.26
CA GLU A 393 43.02 -0.45 -3.79
C GLU A 393 42.04 0.15 -2.77
N PHE A 394 42.55 0.62 -1.64
CA PHE A 394 41.74 1.21 -0.58
C PHE A 394 42.46 2.42 0.01
N ASP A 395 41.97 3.61 -0.32
CA ASP A 395 42.43 4.84 0.33
C ASP A 395 41.55 5.18 1.53
N GLN A 396 42.13 5.10 2.72
CA GLN A 396 41.46 5.39 3.98
C GLN A 396 41.18 6.89 4.23
N PHE A 397 41.83 7.78 3.49
CA PHE A 397 41.70 9.23 3.64
C PHE A 397 40.79 9.84 2.59
N ALA A 398 40.57 9.15 1.47
CA ALA A 398 39.65 9.60 0.44
C ALA A 398 38.19 9.28 0.78
N GLU A 399 37.30 10.22 0.48
CA GLU A 399 35.87 9.95 0.44
C GLU A 399 35.49 9.35 -0.92
N PHE A 400 34.91 8.15 -0.89
CA PHE A 400 34.46 7.43 -2.05
C PHE A 400 33.20 6.63 -1.74
N ASP A 401 32.44 6.31 -2.79
CA ASP A 401 31.29 5.41 -2.71
C ASP A 401 31.65 4.05 -3.28
N VAL A 402 30.92 3.00 -2.92
CA VAL A 402 31.16 1.64 -3.44
C VAL A 402 30.20 1.35 -4.58
N CYS A 403 30.72 0.92 -5.73
CA CYS A 403 29.87 0.47 -6.83
C CYS A 403 29.09 -0.79 -6.42
N ALA A 404 27.77 -0.72 -6.44
CA ALA A 404 26.91 -1.81 -5.99
C ALA A 404 26.87 -3.06 -6.92
N ALA A 405 27.56 -3.02 -8.07
CA ALA A 405 27.69 -4.14 -8.98
C ALA A 405 29.08 -4.78 -8.97
N SER A 406 30.16 -3.98 -9.11
CA SER A 406 31.53 -4.51 -9.09
C SER A 406 32.19 -4.52 -7.73
N PHE A 407 31.60 -3.87 -6.72
CA PHE A 407 32.18 -3.70 -5.38
C PHE A 407 33.58 -3.09 -5.41
N THR A 408 33.76 -2.07 -6.27
CA THR A 408 34.98 -1.28 -6.44
C THR A 408 34.71 0.17 -6.06
N PRO A 409 35.70 0.94 -5.60
CA PRO A 409 35.51 2.32 -5.18
C PRO A 409 35.18 3.23 -6.37
N ILE A 410 34.39 4.25 -6.09
CA ILE A 410 34.03 5.35 -6.97
C ILE A 410 34.52 6.61 -6.26
N TYR A 411 35.72 7.06 -6.62
CA TYR A 411 36.32 8.25 -6.01
C TYR A 411 35.64 9.52 -6.47
N SER A 412 35.70 10.54 -5.62
CA SER A 412 35.20 11.88 -5.90
C SER A 412 35.77 12.42 -7.22
N GLY A 413 34.88 12.88 -8.12
CA GLY A 413 35.24 13.37 -9.45
C GLY A 413 35.21 12.33 -10.59
N THR A 414 35.02 11.05 -10.28
CA THR A 414 34.76 10.03 -11.31
C THR A 414 33.30 10.04 -11.76
N ALA A 415 33.06 9.73 -13.04
CA ALA A 415 31.71 9.67 -13.58
C ALA A 415 30.95 8.44 -13.02
N PHE A 416 29.87 8.70 -12.30
CA PHE A 416 29.00 7.68 -11.73
C PHE A 416 27.58 7.80 -12.24
N GLU A 417 26.86 6.69 -12.18
CA GLU A 417 25.43 6.63 -12.45
C GLU A 417 24.75 6.13 -11.17
N GLU A 418 23.56 6.63 -10.89
CA GLU A 418 22.80 6.25 -9.70
C GLU A 418 21.45 5.65 -10.07
N CYS A 419 20.91 4.87 -9.15
CA CYS A 419 19.54 4.40 -9.22
C CYS A 419 18.61 5.46 -8.61
N ALA A 420 17.65 5.95 -9.39
CA ALA A 420 16.73 7.01 -8.98
C ALA A 420 15.80 6.63 -7.80
N PHE A 421 15.70 5.34 -7.46
CA PHE A 421 14.91 4.86 -6.35
C PHE A 421 15.71 4.66 -5.06
N ASP A 422 16.73 3.79 -5.10
CA ASP A 422 17.44 3.34 -3.90
C ASP A 422 18.74 4.13 -3.61
N GLY A 423 19.14 5.03 -4.52
CA GLY A 423 20.34 5.87 -4.39
C GLY A 423 21.65 5.10 -4.53
N SER A 424 21.62 3.81 -4.90
CA SER A 424 22.85 3.03 -5.07
C SER A 424 23.65 3.52 -6.28
N LYS A 425 24.96 3.68 -6.08
CA LYS A 425 25.89 4.23 -7.07
C LYS A 425 26.58 3.12 -7.87
N TYR A 426 26.82 3.42 -9.14
CA TYR A 426 27.41 2.51 -10.11
C TYR A 426 28.44 3.22 -10.97
N HIS A 427 29.42 2.45 -11.44
CA HIS A 427 30.29 2.88 -12.52
C HIS A 427 29.47 3.10 -13.81
N SER A 428 29.86 4.10 -14.60
CA SER A 428 29.22 4.46 -15.87
C SER A 428 29.02 3.27 -16.84
N LYS A 429 29.86 2.23 -16.76
CA LYS A 429 29.74 0.99 -17.56
C LYS A 429 28.45 0.19 -17.32
N TYR A 430 27.75 0.45 -16.19
CA TYR A 430 26.52 -0.25 -15.83
C TYR A 430 25.25 0.54 -16.19
N LYS A 431 25.38 1.70 -16.83
CA LYS A 431 24.25 2.48 -17.32
C LYS A 431 23.33 1.63 -18.21
N GLY A 432 22.02 1.74 -18.01
CA GLY A 432 21.03 0.98 -18.77
C GLY A 432 20.84 -0.47 -18.32
N SER A 433 21.62 -0.94 -17.35
CA SER A 433 21.39 -2.25 -16.72
C SER A 433 20.46 -2.14 -15.51
N VAL A 434 19.85 -3.25 -15.11
CA VAL A 434 18.97 -3.29 -13.94
C VAL A 434 19.79 -3.20 -12.65
N CYS A 435 19.36 -2.33 -11.74
CA CYS A 435 19.95 -2.15 -10.41
C CYS A 435 20.06 -3.50 -9.67
N ARG A 436 21.24 -3.80 -9.11
CA ARG A 436 21.49 -5.06 -8.38
C ARG A 436 20.90 -5.07 -6.97
N ILE A 437 20.64 -3.89 -6.43
CA ILE A 437 20.06 -3.68 -5.10
C ILE A 437 18.54 -3.79 -5.17
N CYS A 438 17.82 -2.79 -5.69
CA CYS A 438 16.37 -2.91 -5.80
C CYS A 438 15.91 -3.98 -6.80
N GLY A 439 16.69 -4.33 -7.83
CA GLY A 439 16.30 -5.35 -8.82
C GLY A 439 15.19 -4.94 -9.79
N VAL A 440 14.76 -3.68 -9.73
CA VAL A 440 13.58 -3.16 -10.46
C VAL A 440 13.94 -2.01 -11.40
N CYS A 441 14.70 -1.03 -10.92
CA CYS A 441 14.99 0.21 -11.64
C CYS A 441 16.19 0.07 -12.59
N GLU A 442 16.18 0.84 -13.66
CA GLU A 442 17.29 0.98 -14.60
C GLU A 442 18.32 1.99 -14.10
N ILE A 443 19.60 1.62 -14.12
CA ILE A 443 20.70 2.46 -13.64
C ILE A 443 20.90 3.66 -14.57
N GLY A 444 20.92 4.87 -14.01
CA GLY A 444 21.08 6.12 -14.76
C GLY A 444 19.81 6.65 -15.41
N LYS A 445 18.66 5.98 -15.21
CA LYS A 445 17.36 6.47 -15.66
C LYS A 445 16.76 7.40 -14.60
N HIS A 446 16.60 8.67 -14.95
CA HIS A 446 15.96 9.66 -14.09
C HIS A 446 14.45 9.73 -14.35
N GLY A 447 13.69 10.03 -13.29
CA GLY A 447 12.25 10.21 -13.35
C GLY A 447 11.81 11.39 -12.49
N SER A 448 10.50 11.55 -12.31
CA SER A 448 9.94 12.64 -11.49
C SER A 448 10.20 12.49 -9.99
N GLY A 449 10.76 11.36 -9.54
CA GLY A 449 10.89 10.99 -8.14
C GLY A 449 9.73 10.14 -7.66
N LEU A 450 9.97 9.38 -6.58
CA LEU A 450 8.99 8.50 -5.94
C LEU A 450 7.84 9.32 -5.35
N LYS A 451 6.60 8.96 -5.69
CA LYS A 451 5.39 9.54 -5.10
C LYS A 451 4.74 8.54 -4.14
N LEU A 452 4.67 8.89 -2.86
CA LEU A 452 4.00 8.11 -1.81
C LEU A 452 2.82 8.85 -1.18
N PHE A 453 2.73 10.17 -1.40
CA PHE A 453 1.68 11.03 -0.88
C PHE A 453 1.03 11.77 -2.06
N ALA A 454 -0.30 11.93 -2.00
CA ALA A 454 -1.12 12.48 -3.08
C ALA A 454 -1.20 14.01 -3.04
#